data_AF-A0A833S1R5-F1
#
_entry.id   AF-A0A833S1R5-F1
#
_cell.length_a   1.000
_cell.length_b   1.000
_cell.length_c   1.000
_cell.angle_alpha   90.00
_cell.angle_beta   90.00
_cell.angle_gamma   90.00
#
_symmetry.space_group_name_H-M   'P 1'
#
loop_
_entity.id
_entity.type
_entity.pdbx_description
1 polymer ?
#
loop_
_entity_poly.entity_id
_entity_poly.type
_entity_poly.pdbx_seq_one_letter_code
_entity_poly.pdbx_strand_id
1 'polypeptide(L)'
;MSTSLLDLARNTEFTDWLISIRRKLHQWPELAFQEVKTSELIRSELDRLGIEYTWPIAKTGLVATIGSGSGPIEPFSSSLLHKGPYYS
;
A
#
# COMPACT_ATOMS: atom_id res chain seq x y z
N MET A 1 -1.59 -29.64 5.55
CA MET A 1 -2.78 -29.09 4.86
C MET A 1 -2.39 -27.72 4.34
N SER A 2 -2.11 -27.59 3.04
CA SER A 2 -1.75 -26.29 2.46
C SER A 2 -3.01 -25.45 2.30
N THR A 3 -3.15 -24.40 3.10
CA THR A 3 -4.21 -23.41 2.90
C THR A 3 -3.99 -22.76 1.53
N SER A 4 -5.02 -22.77 0.68
CA SER A 4 -4.94 -22.11 -0.62
C SER A 4 -4.82 -20.59 -0.42
N LEU A 5 -4.04 -19.91 -1.27
CA LEU A 5 -3.97 -18.44 -1.27
C LEU A 5 -5.36 -17.80 -1.41
N LEU A 6 -6.26 -18.44 -2.17
CA LEU A 6 -7.63 -17.98 -2.36
C LEU A 6 -8.46 -18.11 -1.08
N ASP A 7 -8.14 -19.05 -0.19
CA ASP A 7 -8.85 -19.20 1.10
C ASP A 7 -8.39 -18.13 2.09
N LEU A 8 -7.09 -17.81 2.09
CA LEU A 8 -6.55 -16.69 2.88
C LEU A 8 -7.12 -15.35 2.41
N ALA A 9 -7.22 -15.14 1.10
CA ALA A 9 -7.79 -13.90 0.54
C ALA A 9 -9.30 -13.76 0.81
N ARG A 10 -10.03 -14.86 0.97
CA ARG A 10 -11.46 -14.88 1.33
C ARG A 10 -11.72 -14.81 2.83
N ASN A 11 -10.68 -14.76 3.65
CA ASN A 11 -10.83 -14.60 5.08
C ASN A 11 -11.52 -13.26 5.40
N THR A 12 -12.54 -13.31 6.28
CA THR A 12 -13.35 -12.15 6.65
C THR A 12 -12.53 -11.05 7.31
N GLU A 13 -11.61 -11.38 8.21
CA GLU A 13 -10.76 -10.40 8.90
C GLU A 13 -9.86 -9.65 7.91
N PHE A 14 -9.26 -10.38 6.97
CA PHE A 14 -8.47 -9.78 5.89
C PHE A 14 -9.33 -8.86 5.01
N THR A 15 -10.54 -9.30 4.66
CA THR A 15 -11.48 -8.52 3.86
C THR A 15 -11.92 -7.24 4.58
N ASP A 16 -12.23 -7.34 5.87
CA ASP A 16 -12.64 -6.20 6.69
C ASP A 16 -11.51 -5.18 6.84
N TRP A 17 -10.28 -5.66 7.03
CA TRP A 17 -9.09 -4.81 7.04
C TRP A 17 -8.95 -4.05 5.69
N LEU A 18 -9.02 -4.75 4.55
CA LEU A 18 -8.96 -4.09 3.23
C LEU A 18 -10.07 -3.05 3.02
N ILE A 19 -11.31 -3.36 3.43
CA ILE A 19 -12.44 -2.41 3.36
C ILE A 19 -12.14 -1.17 4.22
N SER A 20 -11.56 -1.35 5.40
CA SER A 20 -11.21 -0.24 6.30
C SER A 20 -10.16 0.69 5.67
N ILE A 21 -9.13 0.13 5.04
CA ILE A 21 -8.10 0.89 4.33
C ILE A 21 -8.72 1.67 3.17
N ARG A 22 -9.54 1.00 2.34
CA ARG A 22 -10.23 1.65 1.22
C ARG A 22 -11.09 2.83 1.71
N ARG A 23 -11.82 2.67 2.81
CA ARG A 23 -12.65 3.74 3.40
C ARG A 23 -11.81 4.92 3.86
N LYS A 24 -10.69 4.70 4.58
CA LYS A 24 -9.76 5.76 5.00
C LYS A 24 -9.21 6.53 3.79
N LEU A 25 -8.75 5.81 2.77
CA LEU A 25 -8.24 6.41 1.54
C LEU A 25 -9.30 7.27 0.82
N HIS A 26 -10.55 6.79 0.72
CA HIS A 26 -11.63 7.58 0.14
C HIS A 26 -12.06 8.80 0.98
N GLN A 27 -11.81 8.80 2.29
CA GLN A 27 -12.13 9.96 3.14
C GLN A 27 -11.16 11.13 2.89
N TRP A 28 -9.95 10.84 2.41
CA TRP A 28 -8.92 11.86 2.14
C TRP A 28 -8.39 11.73 0.71
N PRO A 29 -9.19 12.10 -0.31
CA PRO A 29 -8.68 12.19 -1.66
C PRO A 29 -7.59 13.28 -1.72
N GLU A 30 -6.37 12.86 -2.03
CA GLU A 30 -5.21 13.76 -2.15
C GLU A 30 -4.81 13.94 -3.63
N LEU A 31 -4.21 15.09 -3.93
CA LEU A 31 -3.69 15.38 -5.27
C LEU A 31 -2.38 14.63 -5.51
N ALA A 32 -2.07 14.42 -6.79
CA ALA A 32 -0.79 13.88 -7.22
C ALA A 32 0.38 14.66 -6.61
N PHE A 33 1.35 13.94 -6.06
CA PHE A 33 2.57 14.44 -5.39
C PHE A 33 2.32 15.21 -4.07
N GLN A 34 1.13 15.10 -3.49
CA GLN A 34 0.74 15.71 -2.20
C GLN A 34 0.06 14.71 -1.27
N GLU A 35 0.30 13.41 -1.46
CA GLU A 35 -0.38 12.31 -0.77
C GLU A 35 0.21 12.05 0.63
N VAL A 36 0.25 13.08 1.48
CA VAL A 36 0.88 13.04 2.79
C VAL A 36 0.16 12.03 3.70
N LYS A 37 -1.17 12.07 3.76
CA LYS A 37 -1.99 11.18 4.60
C LYS A 37 -2.00 9.76 4.06
N THR A 38 -2.02 9.60 2.74
CA THR A 38 -1.93 8.29 2.10
C THR A 38 -0.58 7.64 2.40
N SER A 39 0.51 8.39 2.26
CA SER A 39 1.86 7.93 2.61
C SER A 39 1.97 7.55 4.08
N GLU A 40 1.41 8.36 4.99
CA GLU A 40 1.35 8.07 6.41
C GLU A 40 0.55 6.81 6.75
N LEU A 41 -0.62 6.62 6.11
CA LEU A 41 -1.44 5.43 6.28
C LEU A 41 -0.70 4.17 5.84
N ILE A 42 -0.04 4.20 4.67
CA ILE A 42 0.72 3.05 4.17
C ILE A 42 1.87 2.71 5.11
N ARG A 43 2.65 3.72 5.55
CA ARG A 43 3.75 3.51 6.51
C ARG A 43 3.25 2.91 7.83
N SER A 44 2.14 3.42 8.37
CA SER A 44 1.55 2.90 9.60
C SER A 44 1.13 1.43 9.48
N GLU A 45 0.57 1.03 8.33
CA GLU A 45 0.22 -0.38 8.10
C GLU A 45 1.46 -1.26 7.88
N LEU A 46 2.50 -0.76 7.20
CA LEU A 46 3.77 -1.48 7.05
C LEU A 46 4.47 -1.67 8.40
N ASP A 47 4.50 -0.64 9.25
CA ASP A 47 5.02 -0.71 10.62
C ASP A 47 4.25 -1.77 11.43
N ARG A 48 2.91 -1.77 11.35
CA ARG A 48 2.05 -2.75 12.03
C ARG A 48 2.30 -4.18 11.56
N LEU A 49 2.64 -4.36 10.28
CA LEU A 49 2.95 -5.65 9.68
C LEU A 49 4.42 -6.06 9.89
N GLY A 50 5.27 -5.18 10.44
CA GLY A 50 6.70 -5.43 10.62
C GLY A 50 7.46 -5.49 9.29
N ILE A 51 7.00 -4.77 8.26
CA ILE A 51 7.61 -4.75 6.93
C ILE A 51 8.52 -3.53 6.81
N GLU A 52 9.78 -3.75 6.46
CA GLU A 52 10.75 -2.67 6.24
C GLU A 52 10.47 -1.92 4.92
N TYR A 53 10.66 -0.60 4.96
CA TYR A 53 10.49 0.28 3.80
C TYR A 53 11.47 1.45 3.82
N THR A 54 11.70 2.03 2.64
CA THR A 54 12.45 3.27 2.44
C THR A 54 11.50 4.42 2.14
N TRP A 55 11.63 5.53 2.88
CA TRP A 55 10.89 6.77 2.72
C TRP A 55 11.75 7.95 3.21
N PRO A 56 11.66 9.17 2.63
CA PRO A 56 10.81 9.55 1.49
C PRO A 56 11.48 9.28 0.14
N ILE A 57 10.67 8.88 -0.85
CA ILE A 57 11.05 8.79 -2.27
C ILE A 57 10.17 9.77 -3.04
N ALA A 58 10.76 10.66 -3.85
CA ALA A 58 10.00 11.67 -4.60
C ALA A 58 8.95 12.43 -3.76
N LYS A 59 9.33 12.83 -2.54
CA LYS A 59 8.53 13.50 -1.50
C LYS A 59 7.58 12.57 -0.71
N THR A 60 6.58 11.97 -1.36
CA THR A 60 5.52 11.20 -0.69
C THR A 60 5.58 9.69 -0.96
N GLY A 61 6.33 9.26 -1.97
CA GLY A 61 6.51 7.85 -2.31
C GLY A 61 7.35 7.06 -1.30
N LEU A 62 7.18 5.74 -1.33
CA LEU A 62 7.96 4.78 -0.54
C LEU A 62 8.15 3.48 -1.32
N VAL A 63 9.14 2.69 -0.92
CA VAL A 63 9.38 1.33 -1.42
C VAL A 63 9.49 0.39 -0.22
N ALA A 64 8.63 -0.64 -0.19
CA ALA A 64 8.67 -1.70 0.80
C ALA A 64 9.29 -2.97 0.20
N THR A 65 10.02 -3.73 1.01
CA THR A 65 10.64 -4.99 0.58
C THR A 65 10.06 -6.15 1.37
N ILE A 66 9.57 -7.18 0.68
CA ILE A 66 9.02 -8.39 1.29
C ILE A 66 9.76 -9.59 0.72
N GLY A 67 10.38 -10.38 1.60
CA GLY A 67 11.15 -11.57 1.23
C GLY A 67 12.51 -11.64 1.91
N SER A 68 13.28 -12.69 1.62
CA SER A 68 14.60 -12.93 2.23
C SER A 68 15.74 -12.12 1.60
N GLY A 69 15.48 -11.38 0.52
CA GLY A 69 16.49 -10.62 -0.23
C GLY A 69 17.50 -11.48 -1.02
N SER A 70 17.36 -12.81 -0.99
CA SER A 70 18.33 -13.77 -1.55
C SER A 70 17.88 -14.40 -2.88
N GLY A 71 16.85 -13.84 -3.51
CA GLY A 71 16.27 -14.33 -4.77
C GLY A 71 16.02 -13.19 -5.76
N PRO A 72 15.52 -13.51 -6.97
CA PRO A 72 15.13 -12.48 -7.93
C PRO A 72 14.10 -11.53 -7.31
N ILE A 73 14.33 -10.23 -7.50
CA ILE A 73 13.41 -9.18 -7.02
C ILE A 73 12.34 -8.99 -8.08
N GLU A 74 11.09 -9.22 -7.70
CA GLU A 74 9.92 -8.97 -8.55
C GLU A 74 9.27 -7.64 -8.15
N PRO A 75 9.39 -6.57 -8.95
CA PRO A 75 8.83 -5.28 -8.60
C PRO A 75 7.31 -5.26 -8.80
N PHE A 76 6.60 -4.77 -7.79
CA PHE A 76 5.17 -4.47 -7.86
C PHE A 76 4.95 -2.99 -7.59
N SER A 77 4.15 -2.33 -8.44
CA SER A 77 3.78 -0.92 -8.27
C SER A 77 2.27 -0.75 -8.28
N SER A 78 1.78 0.12 -7.41
CA SER A 78 0.38 0.54 -7.37
C SER A 78 0.35 2.05 -7.13
N SER A 79 -0.56 2.72 -7.82
CA SER A 79 -0.69 4.17 -7.82
C SER A 79 -2.11 4.55 -7.43
N LEU A 80 -2.26 5.35 -6.37
CA LEU A 80 -3.54 5.86 -5.88
C LEU A 80 -3.78 7.32 -6.31
N LEU A 81 -3.04 7.81 -7.32
CA LEU A 81 -3.11 9.17 -7.82
C LEU A 81 -4.51 9.55 -8.30
N HIS A 82 -5.07 10.63 -7.75
CA HIS A 82 -6.18 11.32 -8.40
C HIS A 82 -5.61 12.16 -9.56
N LYS A 83 -5.92 11.77 -10.80
CA LYS A 83 -5.60 12.55 -12.01
C LYS A 83 -6.44 13.84 -11.99
N GLY A 84 -5.91 14.92 -11.42
CA GLY A 84 -6.48 16.26 -11.58
C GLY A 84 -6.43 16.71 -13.05
N PRO A 85 -7.14 17.80 -13.42
CA PRO A 85 -7.34 18.24 -14.81
C PRO A 85 -6.07 18.70 -15.55
N TYR A 86 -4.89 18.63 -14.91
CA TYR A 86 -3.62 19.14 -15.42
C TYR A 86 -2.80 18.12 -16.23
N TYR A 87 -3.39 16.98 -16.58
CA TYR A 87 -2.84 16.11 -17.63
C TYR A 87 -3.68 16.29 -18.91
N SER A 88 -3.24 17.23 -19.75
CA SER A 88 -3.57 17.35 -21.18
C SER A 88 -2.37 16.90 -22.00
#